data_AF-A0A7S0TY76-F1
#
_entry.id   AF-A0A7S0TY76-F1
#
_cell.length_a   1.000
_cell.length_b   1.000
_cell.length_c   1.000
_cell.angle_alpha   90.00
_cell.angle_beta   90.00
_cell.angle_gamma   90.00
#
_symmetry.space_group_name_H-M   'P 1'
#
loop_
_entity.id
_entity.type
_entity.pdbx_description
1 polymer ?
#
loop_
_entity_poly.entity_id
_entity_poly.type
_entity_poly.pdbx_seq_one_letter_code
_entity_poly.pdbx_strand_id
1 'polypeptide(L)'
;HGEVLERYRKVVEAKKSMAACLLDTKGPEIRTAMLKDHANISLEAGQDIFVEAVGAKYTEWEGFKNETETRIGLSYDKLCQSVKVGGRILIADGSIV
;
A
#
# COMPACT_ATOMS: atom_id res chain seq x y z
N HIS A 1 9.18 -13.10 9.29
CA HIS A 1 9.33 -14.23 8.31
C HIS A 1 10.07 -15.44 8.88
N GLY A 2 11.21 -15.28 9.57
CA GLY A 2 11.98 -16.41 10.13
C GLY A 2 11.17 -17.38 11.00
N GLU A 3 10.36 -16.86 11.94
CA GLU A 3 9.49 -17.69 12.79
C GLU A 3 8.46 -18.52 12.00
N VAL A 4 7.97 -18.00 10.86
CA VAL A 4 7.06 -18.74 9.98
C VAL A 4 7.80 -19.92 9.33
N LEU A 5 9.03 -19.68 8.87
CA LEU A 5 9.89 -20.71 8.27
C LEU A 5 10.25 -21.81 9.27
N GLU A 6 10.53 -21.47 10.52
CA GLU A 6 10.81 -22.44 11.58
C GLU A 6 9.59 -23.33 11.88
N ARG A 7 8.41 -22.72 12.02
CA ARG A 7 7.15 -23.47 12.20
C ARG A 7 6.88 -24.39 11.01
N TYR A 8 7.09 -23.91 9.80
CA TYR A 8 6.96 -24.72 8.59
C TYR A 8 7.88 -25.95 8.61
N ARG A 9 9.17 -25.76 8.92
CA ARG A 9 10.16 -26.87 8.98
C ARG A 9 9.77 -27.94 9.99
N LYS A 10 9.29 -27.55 11.18
CA LYS A 10 8.79 -28.48 12.21
C LYS A 10 7.64 -29.36 11.69
N VAL A 11 6.72 -28.78 10.90
CA VAL A 11 5.60 -29.51 10.30
C VAL A 11 6.08 -30.46 9.20
N VAL A 12 7.01 -30.02 8.35
CA VAL A 12 7.57 -30.84 7.27
C VAL A 12 8.28 -32.08 7.84
N GLU A 13 9.05 -31.90 8.92
CA GLU A 13 9.71 -32.98 9.65
C GLU A 13 8.69 -33.94 10.29
N ALA A 14 7.71 -33.42 11.03
CA ALA A 14 6.68 -34.24 11.68
C ALA A 14 5.86 -35.07 10.69
N LYS A 15 5.62 -34.55 9.48
CA LYS A 15 4.88 -35.24 8.42
C LYS A 15 5.76 -36.12 7.52
N LYS A 16 7.09 -36.12 7.72
CA LYS A 16 8.05 -36.81 6.84
C LYS A 16 7.83 -36.47 5.35
N SER A 17 7.44 -35.22 5.08
CA SER A 17 7.12 -34.73 3.74
C SER A 17 8.32 -34.08 3.09
N MET A 18 8.41 -34.11 1.76
CA MET A 18 9.38 -33.33 0.99
C MET A 18 8.69 -32.05 0.52
N ALA A 19 9.17 -30.89 0.99
CA ALA A 19 8.59 -29.61 0.64
C ALA A 19 9.67 -28.51 0.59
N ALA A 20 9.51 -27.56 -0.34
CA ALA A 20 10.47 -26.48 -0.57
C ALA A 20 9.94 -25.13 -0.04
N CYS A 21 10.83 -24.15 0.12
CA CYS A 21 10.45 -22.78 0.42
C CYS A 21 10.84 -21.88 -0.74
N LEU A 22 9.95 -20.98 -1.12
CA LEU A 22 10.23 -19.91 -2.06
C LEU A 22 10.18 -18.58 -1.31
N LEU A 23 11.22 -17.75 -1.48
CA LEU A 23 11.23 -16.38 -0.99
C LEU A 23 10.80 -15.48 -2.14
N ASP A 24 9.58 -14.94 -2.02
CA ASP A 24 9.04 -14.00 -2.98
C ASP A 24 9.49 -12.59 -2.63
N THR A 25 10.12 -11.91 -3.58
CA THR A 25 10.60 -10.54 -3.38
C THR A 25 9.46 -9.57 -3.61
N LYS A 26 9.32 -8.60 -2.72
CA LYS A 26 8.31 -7.55 -2.81
C LYS A 26 8.28 -6.81 -4.17
N GLY A 27 9.44 -6.57 -4.76
CA GLY A 27 9.56 -5.76 -5.99
C GLY A 27 9.25 -4.27 -5.76
N PRO A 28 9.38 -3.44 -6.82
CA PRO A 28 8.98 -2.04 -6.78
C PRO A 28 7.45 -1.93 -6.82
N GLU A 29 6.89 -1.21 -5.85
CA GLU A 29 5.45 -0.96 -5.74
C GLU A 29 5.20 0.42 -5.12
N ILE A 30 4.07 1.01 -5.47
CA ILE A 30 3.59 2.27 -4.89
C ILE A 30 2.44 1.93 -3.96
N ARG A 31 2.55 2.29 -2.69
CA ARG A 31 1.50 2.08 -1.68
C ARG A 31 0.95 3.39 -1.17
N THR A 32 -0.28 3.35 -0.67
CA THR A 32 -0.86 4.44 0.11
C THR A 32 -0.23 4.49 1.50
N ALA A 33 -0.10 5.69 2.04
CA ALA A 33 0.20 5.94 3.44
C ALA A 33 -0.95 5.45 4.33
N MET A 34 -0.69 5.37 5.64
CA MET A 34 -1.74 5.05 6.61
C MET A 34 -2.82 6.14 6.61
N LEU A 35 -4.03 5.78 7.03
CA LEU A 35 -5.09 6.75 7.28
C LEU A 35 -5.12 7.10 8.76
N LYS A 36 -5.47 8.36 9.05
CA LYS A 36 -5.63 8.87 10.40
C LYS A 36 -6.58 7.97 11.19
N ASP A 37 -6.19 7.70 12.44
CA ASP A 37 -6.93 6.82 13.37
C ASP A 37 -7.12 5.38 12.85
N HIS A 38 -6.40 4.98 11.79
CA HIS A 38 -6.56 3.70 11.09
C HIS A 38 -8.00 3.45 10.61
N ALA A 39 -8.75 4.54 10.40
CA ALA A 39 -10.15 4.50 10.00
C ALA A 39 -10.27 4.59 8.47
N ASN A 40 -11.20 3.82 7.91
CA ASN A 40 -11.50 3.89 6.49
C ASN A 40 -12.16 5.22 6.14
N ILE A 41 -11.79 5.76 4.98
CA ILE A 41 -12.40 6.96 4.41
C ILE A 41 -13.35 6.54 3.29
N SER A 42 -14.58 7.07 3.30
CA SER A 42 -15.50 6.93 2.17
C SER A 42 -15.26 8.05 1.16
N LEU A 43 -15.17 7.70 -0.12
CA LEU A 43 -14.99 8.64 -1.23
C LEU A 43 -16.25 8.71 -2.08
N GLU A 44 -16.53 9.89 -2.62
CA GLU A 44 -17.68 10.13 -3.48
C GLU A 44 -17.23 10.46 -4.90
N ALA A 45 -18.01 10.05 -5.89
CA ALA A 45 -17.68 10.31 -7.29
C ALA A 45 -17.72 11.81 -7.60
N GLY A 46 -16.69 12.31 -8.29
CA GLY A 46 -16.55 13.74 -8.61
C GLY A 46 -16.01 14.59 -7.46
N GLN A 47 -15.69 13.99 -6.31
CA GLN A 47 -15.01 14.67 -5.22
C GLN A 47 -13.56 14.98 -5.58
N ASP A 48 -13.08 16.18 -5.25
CA ASP A 48 -11.66 16.50 -5.34
C ASP A 48 -10.86 15.75 -4.26
N ILE A 49 -9.74 15.15 -4.68
CA ILE A 49 -8.82 14.40 -3.82
C ILE A 49 -7.41 14.91 -4.07
N PHE A 50 -6.70 15.25 -2.99
CA PHE A 50 -5.29 15.60 -3.04
C PHE A 50 -4.44 14.35 -2.83
N VAL A 51 -3.56 14.07 -3.79
CA VAL A 51 -2.60 12.98 -3.69
C VAL A 51 -1.21 13.56 -3.39
N GLU A 52 -0.68 13.24 -2.22
CA GLU A 52 0.61 13.75 -1.74
C GLU A 52 1.74 12.76 -2.07
N ALA A 53 2.82 13.26 -2.65
CA ALA A 53 4.01 12.47 -2.99
C ALA A 53 4.94 12.32 -1.76
N VAL A 54 4.50 11.53 -0.77
CA VAL A 54 5.15 11.42 0.55
C VAL A 54 6.52 10.70 0.46
N GLY A 55 6.66 9.74 -0.45
CA GLY A 55 7.92 9.01 -0.61
C GLY A 55 8.22 8.06 0.55
N ALA A 56 9.49 8.00 0.95
CA ALA A 56 9.97 7.06 1.98
C ALA A 56 9.31 7.26 3.36
N LYS A 57 8.73 8.44 3.62
CA LYS A 57 8.06 8.78 4.89
C LYS A 57 6.58 8.39 4.93
N TYR A 58 6.10 7.58 3.99
CA TYR A 58 4.69 7.16 3.93
C TYR A 58 4.19 6.40 5.18
N THR A 59 5.11 5.92 6.03
CA THR A 59 4.80 5.29 7.31
C THR A 59 4.63 6.28 8.47
N GLU A 60 5.11 7.52 8.32
CA GLU A 60 5.03 8.60 9.32
C GLU A 60 3.96 9.64 8.99
N TRP A 61 3.43 9.59 7.77
CA TRP A 61 2.41 10.49 7.28
C TRP A 61 1.06 9.78 7.27
N GLU A 62 0.00 10.52 7.61
CA GLU A 62 -1.35 9.99 7.65
C GLU A 62 -2.28 10.75 6.71
N GLY A 63 -3.02 10.00 5.90
CA GLY A 63 -4.10 10.52 5.06
C GLY A 63 -5.35 10.77 5.89
N PHE A 64 -6.17 11.72 5.46
CA PHE A 64 -7.36 12.10 6.20
C PHE A 64 -8.44 12.61 5.25
N LYS A 65 -9.68 12.53 5.73
CA LYS A 65 -10.84 13.22 5.16
C LYS A 65 -11.46 14.06 6.25
N ASN A 66 -11.63 15.34 5.96
CA ASN A 66 -12.42 16.26 6.76
C ASN A 66 -13.52 16.85 5.86
N GLU A 67 -14.27 17.82 6.37
CA GLU A 67 -15.39 18.44 5.64
C GLU A 67 -14.94 19.25 4.41
N THR A 68 -13.66 19.66 4.35
CA THR A 68 -13.15 20.58 3.32
C THR A 68 -12.22 19.95 2.30
N GLU A 69 -11.45 18.93 2.69
CA GLU A 69 -10.48 18.26 1.84
C GLU A 69 -10.33 16.78 2.19
N THR A 70 -9.91 16.01 1.19
CA THR A 70 -9.44 14.64 1.36
C THR A 70 -8.03 14.53 0.82
N ARG A 71 -7.12 14.02 1.67
CA ARG A 71 -5.71 13.82 1.33
C ARG A 71 -5.31 12.37 1.46
N ILE A 72 -4.63 11.86 0.44
CA ILE A 72 -4.08 10.49 0.40
C ILE A 72 -2.60 10.60 0.05
N GLY A 73 -1.75 9.94 0.82
CA GLY A 73 -0.30 9.95 0.59
C GLY A 73 0.12 8.72 -0.19
N LEU A 74 1.08 8.86 -1.10
CA LEU A 74 1.69 7.74 -1.81
C LEU A 74 3.19 7.62 -1.47
N SER A 75 3.68 6.38 -1.43
CA SER A 75 5.08 6.06 -1.12
C SER A 75 6.08 6.43 -2.22
N TYR A 76 5.63 7.07 -3.30
CA TYR A 76 6.45 7.44 -4.45
C TYR A 76 6.66 8.96 -4.52
N ASP A 77 7.86 9.40 -4.19
CA ASP A 77 8.29 10.81 -4.14
C ASP A 77 8.33 11.48 -5.53
N LYS A 78 8.66 10.71 -6.56
CA LYS A 78 8.72 11.19 -7.96
C LYS A 78 7.37 11.14 -8.67
N LEU A 79 6.26 10.98 -7.93
CA LEU A 79 4.91 10.93 -8.49
C LEU A 79 4.63 12.15 -9.37
N CYS A 80 4.86 13.36 -8.85
CA CYS A 80 4.61 14.62 -9.56
C CYS A 80 5.42 14.80 -10.86
N GLN A 81 6.52 14.06 -11.02
CA GLN A 81 7.34 14.05 -12.24
C GLN A 81 6.88 12.99 -13.24
N SER A 82 6.20 11.95 -12.76
CA SER A 82 5.80 10.78 -13.56
C SER A 82 4.38 10.90 -14.09
N VAL A 83 3.54 11.72 -13.44
CA VAL A 83 2.16 11.98 -13.85
C VAL A 83 2.06 13.19 -14.78
N LYS A 84 0.97 13.25 -15.54
CA LYS A 84 0.62 14.36 -16.43
C LYS A 84 -0.86 14.68 -16.28
N VAL A 85 -1.24 15.91 -16.59
CA VAL A 85 -2.65 16.33 -16.61
C VAL A 85 -3.45 15.41 -17.55
N GLY A 86 -4.61 14.93 -17.09
CA GLY A 86 -5.44 13.95 -17.77
C GLY A 86 -4.98 12.48 -17.60
N GLY A 87 -3.89 12.23 -16.87
CA GLY A 87 -3.51 10.89 -16.43
C GLY A 87 -4.49 10.32 -15.42
N ARG A 88 -4.65 9.00 -15.40
CA ARG A 88 -5.47 8.29 -14.41
C ARG A 88 -4.58 7.66 -13.35
N ILE A 89 -4.96 7.79 -12.08
CA ILE A 89 -4.28 7.16 -10.96
C ILE A 89 -5.20 6.07 -10.42
N LEU A 90 -4.80 4.81 -10.59
CA LEU A 90 -5.56 3.66 -10.11
C LEU A 90 -5.11 3.35 -8.68
N ILE A 91 -6.05 3.33 -7.73
CA ILE A 91 -5.80 2.97 -6.34
C ILE A 91 -6.60 1.69 -6.00
N ALA A 92 -6.03 0.85 -5.14
CA ALA A 92 -6.61 -0.43 -4.70
C ALA A 92 -7.00 -1.33 -5.90
N ASP A 93 -6.01 -1.66 -6.73
CA ASP A 93 -6.15 -2.49 -7.93
C ASP A 93 -7.22 -2.00 -8.92
N GLY A 94 -7.44 -0.67 -8.96
CA GLY A 94 -8.41 -0.04 -9.85
C GLY A 94 -9.82 0.07 -9.28
N SER A 95 -10.01 -0.20 -7.98
CA SER A 95 -11.28 0.06 -7.29
C SER A 95 -11.62 1.55 -7.22
N ILE A 96 -10.60 2.41 -7.29
CA ILE A 96 -10.72 3.87 -7.36
C ILE A 96 -9.93 4.35 -8.58
N VAL A 97 -10.52 5.25 -9.37
CA VAL A 97 -9.99 5.79 -10.64
C VAL A 97 -10.16 7.29 -10.72
#